data_AF-B7KYK5-F1
#
_entry.id   AF-B7KYK5-F1
#
_cell.length_a   1.000
_cell.length_b   1.000
_cell.length_c   1.000
_cell.angle_alpha   90.00
_cell.angle_beta   90.00
_cell.angle_gamma   90.00
#
_symmetry.space_group_name_H-M   'P 1'
#
loop_
_entity.id
_entity.type
_entity.pdbx_description
1 polymer ?
#
loop_
_entity_poly.entity_id
_entity_poly.type
_entity_poly.pdbx_seq_one_letter_code
_entity_poly.pdbx_strand_id
1 'polypeptide(L)'
;MSRTGALSAGPEAGSAEARAARSERGRLAIAAAPLLAALTALFVVFLTGFDQRSAMPPDVAARFYGFFLDRYPLFVFALVYGLTRILAVMLAPGSASLVRRVVGGGIGLALFLAVSLHPTFGGLVLRAGFATGSGAFLNGTPMVIAYAMGAGAAAGLFGLAMGLGARLAGRPGPARSGSRWRGAGRALLGWVAGFLALWFAAAVIGLARDAGFGPWPRRPLDARDLVVAAVVLTLAALPHGLLVAARLRPQRTTRATPQAARVGVA
;
A
#
# COMPACT_ATOMS: atom_id res chain seq x y z
N MET A 1 26.15 9.21 -54.67
CA MET A 1 25.67 7.81 -54.50
C MET A 1 26.67 7.15 -53.57
N SER A 2 26.35 6.61 -52.38
CA SER A 2 25.23 5.74 -52.04
C SER A 2 24.86 5.85 -50.54
N ARG A 3 23.55 5.84 -50.30
CA ARG A 3 22.92 5.50 -49.01
C ARG A 3 23.07 4.00 -48.80
N THR A 4 23.58 3.54 -47.65
CA THR A 4 23.22 2.24 -47.02
C THR A 4 23.93 2.14 -45.67
N GLY A 5 23.25 2.63 -44.63
CA GLY A 5 23.65 2.45 -43.23
C GLY A 5 22.40 2.31 -42.37
N ALA A 6 21.43 1.55 -42.86
CA ALA A 6 20.22 1.21 -42.13
C ALA A 6 20.10 -0.32 -42.08
N LEU A 7 19.71 -0.79 -40.89
CA LEU A 7 19.18 -2.12 -40.60
C LEU A 7 20.20 -3.23 -40.29
N SER A 8 20.70 -3.19 -39.06
CA SER A 8 20.83 -4.40 -38.25
C SER A 8 20.42 -4.11 -36.80
N ALA A 9 19.16 -3.74 -36.61
CA ALA A 9 18.50 -3.94 -35.32
C ALA A 9 18.40 -5.46 -35.13
N GLY A 10 19.46 -6.05 -34.60
CA GLY A 10 19.56 -7.50 -34.44
C GLY A 10 18.47 -8.07 -33.52
N PRO A 11 18.18 -9.38 -33.60
CA PRO A 11 17.21 -10.06 -32.75
C PRO A 11 17.46 -9.86 -31.24
N GLU A 12 18.68 -9.50 -30.85
CA GLU A 12 19.03 -9.13 -29.48
C GLU A 12 18.34 -7.85 -28.98
N ALA A 13 18.17 -6.83 -29.84
CA ALA A 13 17.49 -5.58 -29.48
C ALA A 13 16.01 -5.85 -29.16
N GLY A 14 15.34 -6.66 -29.98
CA GLY A 14 13.96 -7.12 -29.72
C GLY A 14 13.84 -7.95 -28.44
N SER A 15 14.84 -8.79 -28.14
CA SER A 15 14.85 -9.59 -26.90
C SER A 15 15.05 -8.74 -25.64
N ALA A 16 15.85 -7.67 -25.73
CA ALA A 16 16.11 -6.74 -24.63
C ALA A 16 14.90 -5.85 -24.34
N GLU A 17 14.25 -5.32 -25.37
CA GLU A 17 13.00 -4.56 -25.24
C GLU A 17 11.86 -5.42 -24.68
N ALA A 18 11.71 -6.66 -25.17
CA ALA A 18 10.71 -7.59 -24.64
C ALA A 18 10.96 -7.95 -23.17
N ARG A 19 12.23 -8.13 -22.76
CA ARG A 19 12.61 -8.39 -21.37
C ARG A 19 12.38 -7.17 -20.47
N ALA A 20 12.68 -5.96 -20.97
CA ALA A 20 12.42 -4.70 -20.26
C ALA A 20 10.92 -4.46 -20.06
N ALA A 21 10.11 -4.67 -21.10
CA ALA A 21 8.66 -4.58 -21.03
C ALA A 21 8.06 -5.62 -20.07
N ARG A 22 8.57 -6.86 -20.07
CA ARG A 22 8.15 -7.91 -19.12
C ARG A 22 8.51 -7.55 -17.68
N SER A 23 9.70 -6.99 -17.46
CA SER A 23 10.13 -6.48 -16.16
C SER A 23 9.25 -5.32 -15.67
N GLU A 24 8.87 -4.41 -16.56
CA GLU A 24 7.97 -3.30 -16.23
C GLU A 24 6.56 -3.76 -15.88
N ARG A 25 5.98 -4.67 -16.66
CA ARG A 25 4.68 -5.29 -16.35
C ARG A 25 4.71 -6.01 -15.00
N GLY A 26 5.78 -6.76 -14.71
CA GLY A 26 5.95 -7.41 -13.41
C GLY A 26 5.98 -6.43 -12.24
N ARG A 27 6.65 -5.29 -12.39
CA ARG A 27 6.67 -4.23 -11.36
C ARG A 27 5.31 -3.60 -11.14
N LEU A 28 4.60 -3.28 -12.22
CA LEU A 28 3.25 -2.71 -12.16
C LEU A 28 2.28 -3.70 -11.50
N ALA A 29 2.38 -4.99 -11.83
CA ALA A 29 1.59 -6.03 -11.19
C ALA A 29 1.84 -6.10 -9.67
N ILE A 30 3.11 -6.06 -9.23
CA ILE A 30 3.45 -6.04 -7.80
C ILE A 30 2.92 -4.78 -7.09
N ALA A 31 2.97 -3.62 -7.75
CA ALA A 31 2.48 -2.37 -7.20
C ALA A 31 0.94 -2.33 -7.11
N ALA A 32 0.26 -2.93 -8.10
CA ALA A 32 -1.21 -2.98 -8.18
C ALA A 32 -1.81 -4.11 -7.33
N ALA A 33 -1.04 -5.17 -7.00
CA ALA A 33 -1.53 -6.36 -6.30
C ALA A 33 -2.33 -6.04 -5.01
N PRO A 34 -1.89 -5.12 -4.12
CA PRO A 34 -2.67 -4.76 -2.94
C PRO A 34 -4.04 -4.16 -3.24
N LEU A 35 -4.15 -3.31 -4.28
CA LEU A 35 -5.43 -2.73 -4.69
C LEU A 35 -6.32 -3.79 -5.34
N LEU A 36 -5.76 -4.62 -6.22
CA LEU A 36 -6.51 -5.72 -6.84
C LEU A 36 -7.04 -6.70 -5.79
N ALA A 37 -6.26 -7.02 -4.76
CA ALA A 37 -6.71 -7.87 -3.67
C ALA A 37 -7.85 -7.22 -2.86
N ALA A 38 -7.76 -5.92 -2.56
CA ALA A 38 -8.82 -5.20 -1.86
C ALA A 38 -10.13 -5.16 -2.68
N LEU A 39 -10.04 -4.89 -3.99
CA LEU A 39 -11.19 -4.91 -4.91
C LEU A 39 -11.77 -6.31 -5.09
N THR A 40 -10.92 -7.33 -5.15
CA THR A 40 -11.37 -8.73 -5.21
C THR A 40 -12.09 -9.11 -3.94
N ALA A 41 -11.56 -8.74 -2.76
CA ALA A 41 -12.23 -8.97 -1.48
C ALA A 41 -13.59 -8.26 -1.42
N LEU A 42 -13.68 -7.01 -1.88
CA LEU A 42 -14.94 -6.28 -2.00
C LEU A 42 -15.94 -7.01 -2.91
N PHE A 43 -15.48 -7.48 -4.07
CA PHE A 43 -16.32 -8.22 -5.00
C PHE A 43 -16.80 -9.56 -4.43
N VAL A 44 -15.95 -10.27 -3.67
CA VAL A 44 -16.33 -11.49 -2.95
C VAL A 44 -17.38 -11.19 -1.88
N VAL A 45 -17.23 -10.11 -1.09
CA VAL A 45 -18.24 -9.70 -0.10
C VAL A 45 -19.59 -9.40 -0.78
N PHE A 46 -19.56 -8.74 -1.95
CA PHE A 46 -20.75 -8.48 -2.75
C PHE A 46 -21.41 -9.78 -3.26
N LEU A 47 -20.64 -10.67 -3.89
CA LEU A 47 -21.16 -11.93 -4.46
C LEU A 47 -21.72 -12.88 -3.40
N THR A 48 -21.10 -12.91 -2.23
CA THR A 48 -21.54 -13.77 -1.11
C THR A 48 -22.72 -13.19 -0.34
N GLY A 49 -23.07 -11.92 -0.57
CA GLY A 49 -24.05 -11.22 0.24
C GLY A 49 -23.64 -11.08 1.71
N PHE A 50 -22.33 -11.14 2.00
CA PHE A 50 -21.82 -11.20 3.35
C PHE A 50 -22.19 -9.94 4.15
N ASP A 51 -22.86 -10.14 5.27
CA ASP A 51 -23.38 -9.10 6.16
C ASP A 51 -23.35 -9.55 7.63
N GLN A 52 -23.92 -8.77 8.54
CA GLN A 52 -24.04 -9.08 9.97
C GLN A 52 -24.92 -10.28 10.30
N ARG A 53 -25.77 -10.73 9.36
CA ARG A 53 -26.69 -11.86 9.55
C ARG A 53 -26.06 -13.18 9.12
N SER A 54 -24.88 -13.12 8.49
CA SER A 54 -24.10 -14.28 8.12
C SER A 54 -23.68 -15.06 9.38
N ALA A 55 -23.84 -16.38 9.36
CA ALA A 55 -23.51 -17.23 10.50
C ALA A 55 -22.00 -17.19 10.78
N MET A 56 -21.63 -16.62 11.93
CA MET A 56 -20.27 -16.63 12.46
C MET A 56 -20.26 -17.23 13.86
N PRO A 57 -19.16 -17.90 14.27
CA PRO A 57 -18.98 -18.28 15.66
C PRO A 57 -19.16 -17.06 16.59
N PRO A 58 -19.86 -17.18 17.74
CA PRO A 58 -20.18 -16.04 18.59
C PRO A 58 -18.96 -15.21 19.02
N ASP A 59 -17.85 -15.88 19.34
CA ASP A 59 -16.59 -15.22 19.74
C ASP A 59 -15.96 -14.40 18.61
N VAL A 60 -16.16 -14.81 17.36
CA VAL A 60 -15.68 -14.10 16.17
C VAL A 60 -16.58 -12.91 15.90
N ALA A 61 -17.91 -13.13 15.95
CA ALA A 61 -18.90 -12.08 15.77
C ALA A 61 -18.70 -10.94 16.78
N ALA A 62 -18.48 -11.25 18.06
CA ALA A 62 -18.28 -10.25 19.11
C ALA A 62 -17.00 -9.40 18.93
N ARG A 63 -15.97 -9.96 18.28
CA ARG A 63 -14.72 -9.25 18.00
C ARG A 63 -14.75 -8.47 16.69
N PHE A 64 -15.55 -8.94 15.74
CA PHE A 64 -15.60 -8.42 14.38
C PHE A 64 -16.71 -7.38 14.19
N TYR A 65 -17.92 -7.68 14.65
CA TYR A 65 -19.05 -6.76 14.59
C TYR A 65 -19.04 -5.86 15.82
N GLY A 66 -18.88 -4.55 15.58
CA GLY A 66 -18.83 -3.54 16.62
C GLY A 66 -18.74 -2.14 16.03
N PHE A 67 -18.57 -1.14 16.90
CA PHE A 67 -18.57 0.28 16.56
C PHE A 67 -17.73 0.63 15.31
N PHE A 68 -16.50 0.10 15.22
CA PHE A 68 -15.59 0.46 14.15
C PHE A 68 -15.94 -0.14 12.78
N LEU A 69 -16.48 -1.35 12.75
CA LEU A 69 -16.89 -1.94 11.47
C LEU A 69 -18.14 -1.24 10.91
N ASP A 70 -19.03 -0.83 11.81
CA ASP A 70 -20.24 -0.10 11.46
C ASP A 70 -19.94 1.32 10.97
N ARG A 71 -19.03 2.03 11.67
CA ARG A 71 -18.65 3.41 11.36
C ARG A 71 -17.62 3.54 10.24
N TYR A 72 -16.66 2.61 10.15
CA TYR A 72 -15.55 2.63 9.19
C TYR A 72 -15.44 1.31 8.41
N PRO A 73 -16.49 0.90 7.68
CA PRO A 73 -16.58 -0.40 7.03
C PRO A 73 -15.44 -0.67 6.04
N LEU A 74 -15.07 0.35 5.27
CA LEU A 74 -14.05 0.21 4.23
C LEU A 74 -12.64 -0.05 4.79
N PHE A 75 -12.43 0.07 6.10
CA PHE A 75 -11.16 -0.32 6.74
C PHE A 75 -10.86 -1.81 6.57
N VAL A 76 -11.87 -2.68 6.42
CA VAL A 76 -11.66 -4.11 6.12
C VAL A 76 -10.83 -4.29 4.86
N PHE A 77 -11.12 -3.51 3.82
CA PHE A 77 -10.40 -3.59 2.54
C PHE A 77 -9.03 -2.91 2.61
N ALA A 78 -8.88 -1.88 3.45
CA ALA A 78 -7.56 -1.33 3.77
C ALA A 78 -6.67 -2.36 4.48
N LEU A 79 -7.24 -3.19 5.37
CA LEU A 79 -6.53 -4.29 6.01
C LEU A 79 -6.06 -5.33 4.99
N VAL A 80 -6.92 -5.73 4.05
CA VAL A 80 -6.54 -6.61 2.92
C VAL A 80 -5.40 -6.00 2.09
N TYR A 81 -5.48 -4.70 1.81
CA TYR A 81 -4.42 -3.96 1.11
C TYR A 81 -3.08 -4.06 1.87
N GLY A 82 -3.08 -3.77 3.18
CA GLY A 82 -1.87 -3.81 4.00
C GLY A 82 -1.25 -5.21 4.11
N LEU A 83 -2.06 -6.24 4.32
CA LEU A 83 -1.63 -7.64 4.33
C LEU A 83 -1.00 -8.04 3.00
N THR A 84 -1.68 -7.76 1.90
CA THR A 84 -1.20 -8.06 0.56
C THR A 84 0.09 -7.31 0.27
N ARG A 85 0.26 -6.09 0.78
CA ARG A 85 1.50 -5.34 0.61
C ARG A 85 2.68 -6.02 1.31
N ILE A 86 2.49 -6.51 2.54
CA ILE A 86 3.52 -7.24 3.28
C ILE A 86 3.83 -8.56 2.56
N LEU A 87 2.81 -9.32 2.15
CA LEU A 87 2.97 -10.56 1.39
C LEU A 87 3.71 -10.33 0.07
N ALA A 88 3.38 -9.27 -0.67
CA ALA A 88 4.07 -8.94 -1.91
C ALA A 88 5.57 -8.66 -1.68
N VAL A 89 5.94 -8.01 -0.56
CA VAL A 89 7.36 -7.86 -0.18
C VAL A 89 7.97 -9.19 0.23
N MET A 90 7.23 -10.00 0.98
CA MET A 90 7.67 -11.32 1.44
C MET A 90 7.96 -12.26 0.27
N LEU A 91 7.18 -12.19 -0.81
CA LEU A 91 7.27 -13.06 -2.00
C LEU A 91 8.14 -12.48 -3.13
N ALA A 92 8.38 -11.17 -3.15
CA ALA A 92 9.26 -10.55 -4.15
C ALA A 92 10.71 -11.06 -4.05
N PRO A 93 11.38 -11.41 -5.17
CA PRO A 93 12.80 -11.73 -5.18
C PRO A 93 13.63 -10.59 -4.58
N GLY A 94 14.61 -10.91 -3.73
CA GLY A 94 15.42 -9.92 -3.04
C GLY A 94 16.68 -10.50 -2.42
N SER A 95 17.54 -9.63 -1.89
CA SER A 95 18.83 -9.99 -1.29
C SER A 95 18.72 -10.66 0.08
N ALA A 96 17.53 -10.68 0.67
CA ALA A 96 17.28 -11.38 1.93
C ALA A 96 17.07 -12.88 1.68
N SER A 97 17.62 -13.73 2.56
CA SER A 97 17.37 -15.17 2.54
C SER A 97 15.86 -15.47 2.66
N LEU A 98 15.44 -16.59 2.09
CA LEU A 98 14.04 -17.03 2.15
C LEU A 98 13.55 -17.14 3.61
N VAL A 99 14.39 -17.70 4.49
CA VAL A 99 14.10 -17.83 5.94
C VAL A 99 13.82 -16.46 6.57
N ARG A 100 14.66 -15.45 6.32
CA ARG A 100 14.45 -14.10 6.86
C ARG A 100 13.15 -13.48 6.34
N ARG A 101 12.82 -13.70 5.06
CA ARG A 101 11.60 -13.19 4.44
C ARG A 101 10.36 -13.82 5.09
N VAL A 102 10.35 -15.13 5.25
CA VAL A 102 9.21 -15.87 5.84
C VAL A 102 9.04 -15.56 7.32
N VAL A 103 10.10 -15.65 8.13
CA VAL A 103 10.02 -15.40 9.58
C VAL A 103 9.73 -13.93 9.84
N GLY A 104 10.48 -13.01 9.24
CA GLY A 104 10.29 -11.58 9.42
C GLY A 104 8.95 -11.10 8.85
N GLY A 105 8.53 -11.64 7.70
CA GLY A 105 7.22 -11.39 7.12
C GLY A 105 6.09 -11.91 8.00
N GLY A 106 6.22 -13.11 8.56
CA GLY A 106 5.28 -13.69 9.51
C GLY A 106 5.10 -12.84 10.76
N ILE A 107 6.20 -12.40 11.38
CA ILE A 107 6.18 -11.46 12.51
C ILE A 107 5.51 -10.13 12.09
N GLY A 108 5.84 -9.63 10.90
CA GLY A 108 5.26 -8.41 10.35
C GLY A 108 3.75 -8.50 10.15
N LEU A 109 3.25 -9.61 9.61
CA LEU A 109 1.84 -9.89 9.44
C LEU A 109 1.13 -10.00 10.80
N ALA A 110 1.72 -10.73 11.75
CA ALA A 110 1.18 -10.88 13.09
C ALA A 110 1.06 -9.53 13.81
N LEU A 111 2.11 -8.69 13.74
CA LEU A 111 2.11 -7.35 14.30
C LEU A 111 1.06 -6.47 13.63
N PHE A 112 0.96 -6.50 12.31
CA PHE A 112 0.00 -5.70 11.56
C PHE A 112 -1.45 -6.10 11.88
N LEU A 113 -1.73 -7.40 11.98
CA LEU A 113 -3.02 -7.92 12.40
C LEU A 113 -3.32 -7.55 13.85
N ALA A 114 -2.37 -7.73 14.77
CA ALA A 114 -2.54 -7.36 16.17
C ALA A 114 -2.89 -5.87 16.32
N VAL A 115 -2.15 -4.99 15.66
CA VAL A 115 -2.39 -3.54 15.71
C VAL A 115 -3.75 -3.16 15.09
N SER A 116 -4.24 -3.91 14.10
CA SER A 116 -5.47 -3.60 13.36
C SER A 116 -6.73 -4.31 13.88
N LEU A 117 -6.58 -5.39 14.66
CA LEU A 117 -7.69 -6.26 15.09
C LEU A 117 -7.74 -6.50 16.61
N HIS A 118 -6.69 -6.16 17.37
CA HIS A 118 -6.70 -6.30 18.82
C HIS A 118 -7.02 -4.97 19.53
N PRO A 119 -7.93 -4.93 20.52
CA PRO A 119 -8.69 -6.06 21.07
C PRO A 119 -9.90 -6.50 20.24
N THR A 120 -10.37 -5.63 19.34
CA THR A 120 -11.54 -5.83 18.46
C THR A 120 -11.25 -5.20 17.10
N PHE A 121 -12.10 -5.44 16.09
CA PHE A 121 -11.96 -4.87 14.75
C PHE A 121 -11.66 -3.36 14.79
N GLY A 122 -10.70 -2.94 13.97
CA GLY A 122 -10.17 -1.58 13.97
C GLY A 122 -8.97 -1.40 14.91
N GLY A 123 -8.86 -2.24 15.92
CA GLY A 123 -7.72 -2.36 16.82
C GLY A 123 -7.23 -1.02 17.36
N LEU A 124 -5.92 -0.89 17.49
CA LEU A 124 -5.28 0.37 17.87
C LEU A 124 -5.35 1.42 16.75
N VAL A 125 -5.45 1.01 15.48
CA VAL A 125 -5.46 1.93 14.33
C VAL A 125 -6.67 2.86 14.37
N LEU A 126 -7.87 2.30 14.37
CA LEU A 126 -9.09 3.10 14.39
C LEU A 126 -9.35 3.72 15.76
N ARG A 127 -8.89 3.08 16.86
CA ARG A 127 -8.95 3.68 18.20
C ARG A 127 -8.10 4.92 18.31
N ALA A 128 -6.86 4.90 17.82
CA ALA A 128 -6.00 6.08 17.79
C ALA A 128 -6.63 7.18 16.95
N GLY A 129 -7.12 6.86 15.74
CA GLY A 129 -7.78 7.85 14.90
C GLY A 129 -9.02 8.47 15.54
N PHE A 130 -9.89 7.65 16.12
CA PHE A 130 -11.09 8.12 16.79
C PHE A 130 -10.75 8.94 18.05
N ALA A 131 -9.84 8.48 18.91
CA ALA A 131 -9.46 9.18 20.13
C ALA A 131 -8.80 10.54 19.82
N THR A 132 -7.89 10.59 18.83
CA THR A 132 -7.25 11.84 18.42
C THR A 132 -8.26 12.80 17.80
N GLY A 133 -9.12 12.34 16.88
CA GLY A 133 -10.09 13.20 16.22
C GLY A 133 -11.18 13.71 17.19
N SER A 134 -11.78 12.82 17.97
CA SER A 134 -12.78 13.20 18.98
C SER A 134 -12.18 14.11 20.06
N GLY A 135 -10.99 13.80 20.56
CA GLY A 135 -10.28 14.64 21.51
C GLY A 135 -10.02 16.05 20.96
N ALA A 136 -9.55 16.17 19.72
CA ALA A 136 -9.34 17.48 19.10
C ALA A 136 -10.65 18.28 18.97
N PHE A 137 -11.73 17.62 18.51
CA PHE A 137 -13.04 18.24 18.36
C PHE A 137 -13.61 18.72 19.70
N LEU A 138 -13.53 17.89 20.75
CA LEU A 138 -13.99 18.25 22.09
C LEU A 138 -13.20 19.42 22.71
N ASN A 139 -11.96 19.64 22.26
CA ASN A 139 -11.13 20.79 22.63
C ASN A 139 -11.36 22.02 21.73
N GLY A 140 -12.45 22.07 20.97
CA GLY A 140 -12.85 23.24 20.17
C GLY A 140 -12.20 23.31 18.78
N THR A 141 -11.49 22.27 18.33
CA THR A 141 -10.95 22.23 16.97
C THR A 141 -12.09 22.04 15.95
N PRO A 142 -12.12 22.79 14.83
CA PRO A 142 -13.12 22.60 13.78
C PRO A 142 -13.16 21.15 13.26
N MET A 143 -14.37 20.65 12.96
CA MET A 143 -14.61 19.23 12.59
C MET A 143 -13.67 18.74 11.47
N VAL A 144 -13.43 19.55 10.44
CA VAL A 144 -12.56 19.19 9.31
C VAL A 144 -11.12 18.93 9.77
N ILE A 145 -10.59 19.78 10.65
CA ILE A 145 -9.24 19.66 11.17
C ILE A 145 -9.15 18.47 12.14
N ALA A 146 -10.14 18.32 13.02
CA ALA A 146 -10.23 17.19 13.94
C ALA A 146 -10.29 15.84 13.20
N TYR A 147 -11.10 15.77 12.14
CA TYR A 147 -11.17 14.61 11.25
C TYR A 147 -9.82 14.32 10.58
N ALA A 148 -9.16 15.35 10.04
CA ALA A 148 -7.85 15.21 9.42
C ALA A 148 -6.80 14.71 10.43
N MET A 149 -6.80 15.21 11.67
CA MET A 149 -5.92 14.74 12.74
C MET A 149 -6.17 13.26 13.08
N GLY A 150 -7.44 12.86 13.22
CA GLY A 150 -7.81 11.46 13.44
C GLY A 150 -7.38 10.54 12.30
N ALA A 151 -7.63 10.93 11.06
CA ALA A 151 -7.15 10.20 9.89
C ALA A 151 -5.61 10.09 9.87
N GLY A 152 -4.91 11.14 10.31
CA GLY A 152 -3.45 11.16 10.44
C GLY A 152 -2.92 10.17 11.47
N ALA A 153 -3.54 10.13 12.65
CA ALA A 153 -3.18 9.18 13.71
C ALA A 153 -3.39 7.72 13.27
N ALA A 154 -4.53 7.42 12.63
CA ALA A 154 -4.80 6.10 12.07
C ALA A 154 -3.79 5.73 10.98
N ALA A 155 -3.55 6.62 10.02
CA ALA A 155 -2.59 6.41 8.93
C ALA A 155 -1.15 6.22 9.43
N GLY A 156 -0.75 6.95 10.47
CA GLY A 156 0.55 6.82 11.11
C GLY A 156 0.74 5.42 11.67
N LEU A 157 -0.19 4.95 12.49
CA LEU A 157 -0.07 3.63 13.11
C LEU A 157 -0.16 2.49 12.09
N PHE A 158 -1.10 2.60 11.16
CA PHE A 158 -1.27 1.65 10.04
C PHE A 158 -0.02 1.57 9.17
N GLY A 159 0.53 2.73 8.78
CA GLY A 159 1.74 2.84 7.98
C GLY A 159 3.00 2.37 8.69
N LEU A 160 3.12 2.62 10.00
CA LEU A 160 4.21 2.11 10.82
C LEU A 160 4.17 0.58 10.90
N ALA A 161 3.03 0.00 11.23
CA ALA A 161 2.86 -1.45 11.30
C ALA A 161 3.17 -2.12 9.94
N MET A 162 2.60 -1.59 8.85
CA MET A 162 2.84 -2.09 7.49
C MET A 162 4.31 -1.93 7.06
N GLY A 163 4.91 -0.76 7.34
CA GLY A 163 6.28 -0.43 6.98
C GLY A 163 7.30 -1.27 7.75
N LEU A 164 7.07 -1.52 9.04
CA LEU A 164 7.85 -2.43 9.87
C LEU A 164 7.74 -3.86 9.35
N GLY A 165 6.53 -4.34 9.06
CA GLY A 165 6.34 -5.68 8.48
C GLY A 165 7.09 -5.86 7.16
N ALA A 166 7.04 -4.87 6.27
CA ALA A 166 7.82 -4.88 5.02
C ALA A 166 9.34 -4.86 5.26
N ARG A 167 9.84 -4.16 6.28
CA ARG A 167 11.27 -4.15 6.63
C ARG A 167 11.74 -5.48 7.22
N LEU A 168 10.93 -6.07 8.10
CA LEU A 168 11.19 -7.40 8.68
C LEU A 168 11.22 -8.47 7.58
N ALA A 169 10.31 -8.38 6.61
CA ALA A 169 10.28 -9.22 5.41
C ALA A 169 11.47 -9.02 4.45
N GLY A 170 12.46 -8.19 4.81
CA GLY A 170 13.72 -8.09 4.08
C GLY A 170 13.79 -7.01 3.02
N ARG A 171 12.84 -6.05 3.00
CA ARG A 171 12.94 -4.87 2.12
C ARG A 171 14.29 -4.18 2.33
N PRO A 172 15.12 -4.00 1.29
CA PRO A 172 16.43 -3.36 1.43
C PRO A 172 16.27 -1.97 2.03
N GLY A 173 17.13 -1.63 2.99
CA GLY A 173 17.29 -0.26 3.45
C GLY A 173 17.82 0.64 2.33
N PRO A 174 17.80 1.97 2.50
CA PRO A 174 18.41 2.88 1.54
C PRO A 174 19.85 2.43 1.24
N ALA A 175 20.18 2.22 -0.04
CA ALA A 175 21.52 1.83 -0.44
C ALA A 175 22.56 2.81 0.11
N ARG A 176 23.65 2.29 0.68
CA ARG A 176 24.76 3.07 1.27
C ARG A 176 25.66 3.75 0.22
N SER A 177 25.11 4.16 -0.92
CA SER A 177 25.88 4.83 -1.98
C SER A 177 25.54 6.32 -2.02
N GLY A 178 26.48 7.12 -1.50
CA GLY A 178 26.42 8.59 -1.42
C GLY A 178 26.56 9.14 0.00
N SER A 179 26.72 10.46 0.12
CA SER A 179 26.74 11.20 1.39
C SER A 179 25.58 10.73 2.30
N ARG A 180 25.90 10.34 3.54
CA ARG A 180 24.93 9.83 4.53
C ARG A 180 23.72 10.76 4.69
N TRP A 181 23.93 12.07 4.58
CA TRP A 181 22.90 13.11 4.61
C TRP A 181 21.94 13.04 3.43
N ARG A 182 22.44 12.85 2.21
CA ARG A 182 21.59 12.67 1.01
C ARG A 182 20.79 11.36 1.05
N GLY A 183 21.33 10.33 1.70
CA GLY A 183 20.63 9.07 1.95
C GLY A 183 19.52 9.23 2.99
N ALA A 184 19.82 9.88 4.11
CA ALA A 184 18.87 10.18 5.17
C ALA A 184 17.73 11.09 4.68
N GLY A 185 18.04 12.15 3.95
CA GLY A 185 17.03 13.06 3.39
C GLY A 185 16.07 12.36 2.42
N ARG A 186 16.59 11.50 1.52
CA ARG A 186 15.74 10.69 0.63
C ARG A 186 14.89 9.68 1.38
N ALA A 187 15.43 9.08 2.44
CA ALA A 187 14.67 8.18 3.30
C ALA A 187 13.53 8.93 4.00
N LEU A 188 13.81 10.08 4.61
CA LEU A 188 12.83 10.93 5.27
C LEU A 188 11.73 11.38 4.29
N LEU A 189 12.10 11.86 3.11
CA LEU A 189 11.13 12.25 2.07
C LEU A 189 10.24 11.06 1.67
N GLY A 190 10.83 9.86 1.53
CA GLY A 190 10.08 8.65 1.27
C GLY A 190 9.13 8.26 2.42
N TRP A 191 9.52 8.50 3.66
CA TRP A 191 8.67 8.30 4.84
C TRP A 191 7.51 9.28 4.85
N VAL A 192 7.78 10.58 4.69
CA VAL A 192 6.78 11.64 4.64
C VAL A 192 5.81 11.41 3.49
N ALA A 193 6.29 11.15 2.27
CA ALA A 193 5.41 10.87 1.13
C ALA A 193 4.54 9.62 1.36
N GLY A 194 5.10 8.58 1.97
CA GLY A 194 4.34 7.38 2.33
C GLY A 194 3.25 7.66 3.37
N PHE A 195 3.59 8.42 4.41
CA PHE A 195 2.64 8.87 5.42
C PHE A 195 1.53 9.73 4.81
N LEU A 196 1.87 10.75 4.02
CA LEU A 196 0.90 11.63 3.37
C LEU A 196 -0.06 10.85 2.45
N ALA A 197 0.46 9.87 1.71
CA ALA A 197 -0.36 9.01 0.85
C ALA A 197 -1.34 8.14 1.66
N LEU A 198 -0.89 7.57 2.79
CA LEU A 198 -1.76 6.80 3.68
C LEU A 198 -2.73 7.67 4.47
N TRP A 199 -2.32 8.90 4.80
CA TRP A 199 -3.18 9.89 5.45
C TRP A 199 -4.32 10.31 4.52
N PHE A 200 -3.99 10.61 3.27
CA PHE A 200 -5.00 10.82 2.21
C PHE A 200 -5.92 9.61 2.09
N ALA A 201 -5.37 8.39 2.05
CA ALA A 201 -6.17 7.17 1.96
C ALA A 201 -7.15 7.03 3.14
N ALA A 202 -6.68 7.24 4.38
CA ALA A 202 -7.51 7.19 5.57
C ALA A 202 -8.62 8.25 5.54
N ALA A 203 -8.30 9.48 5.11
CA ALA A 203 -9.26 10.56 4.98
C ALA A 203 -10.33 10.25 3.92
N VAL A 204 -9.96 9.71 2.77
CA VAL A 204 -10.90 9.34 1.70
C VAL A 204 -11.79 8.17 2.13
N ILE A 205 -11.21 7.14 2.75
CA ILE A 205 -11.93 5.97 3.23
C ILE A 205 -12.95 6.33 4.32
N GLY A 206 -12.60 7.22 5.25
CA GLY A 206 -13.51 7.64 6.31
C GLY A 206 -14.69 8.49 5.83
N LEU A 207 -14.60 9.09 4.64
CA LEU A 207 -15.68 9.85 3.98
C LEU A 207 -16.62 8.97 3.15
N ALA A 208 -16.44 7.64 3.16
CA ALA A 208 -17.23 6.73 2.31
C ALA A 208 -18.74 6.84 2.54
N ARG A 209 -19.17 7.02 3.80
CA ARG A 209 -20.58 7.20 4.15
C ARG A 209 -21.15 8.46 3.52
N ASP A 210 -20.42 9.57 3.62
CA ASP A 210 -20.81 10.86 3.05
C ASP A 210 -20.81 10.81 1.50
N ALA A 211 -19.98 9.94 0.91
CA ALA A 211 -19.98 9.63 -0.52
C ALA A 211 -21.13 8.69 -0.96
N GLY A 212 -22.02 8.29 -0.05
CA GLY A 212 -23.20 7.48 -0.34
C GLY A 212 -23.01 5.97 -0.21
N PHE A 213 -21.96 5.50 0.49
CA PHE A 213 -21.78 4.08 0.79
C PHE A 213 -22.83 3.57 1.80
N GLY A 214 -23.69 2.66 1.36
CA GLY A 214 -24.82 2.13 2.09
C GLY A 214 -24.44 1.25 3.29
N PRO A 215 -25.40 0.97 4.21
CA PRO A 215 -25.19 0.59 5.62
C PRO A 215 -24.49 -0.75 5.91
N TRP A 216 -23.75 -1.34 4.98
CA TRP A 216 -22.90 -2.50 5.22
C TRP A 216 -22.00 -2.27 6.45
N PRO A 217 -21.88 -3.26 7.37
CA PRO A 217 -22.33 -4.64 7.23
C PRO A 217 -23.76 -4.94 7.72
N ARG A 218 -24.61 -3.94 8.04
CA ARG A 218 -25.98 -4.20 8.55
C ARG A 218 -26.93 -4.82 7.52
N ARG A 219 -26.62 -4.62 6.24
CA ARG A 219 -27.28 -5.25 5.09
C ARG A 219 -26.21 -5.69 4.07
N PRO A 220 -26.54 -6.61 3.16
CA PRO A 220 -25.68 -6.97 2.05
C PRO A 220 -25.37 -5.75 1.17
N LEU A 221 -24.19 -5.74 0.55
CA LEU A 221 -23.86 -4.72 -0.45
C LEU A 221 -24.79 -4.83 -1.66
N ASP A 222 -25.31 -3.70 -2.11
CA ASP A 222 -25.95 -3.62 -3.43
C ASP A 222 -24.94 -3.17 -4.51
N ALA A 223 -25.38 -3.15 -5.77
CA ALA A 223 -24.52 -2.77 -6.90
C ALA A 223 -24.00 -1.33 -6.79
N ARG A 224 -24.78 -0.43 -6.18
CA ARG A 224 -24.36 0.96 -5.96
C ARG A 224 -23.27 1.02 -4.90
N ASP A 225 -23.44 0.32 -3.78
CA ASP A 225 -22.46 0.25 -2.69
C ASP A 225 -21.13 -0.33 -3.19
N LEU A 226 -21.18 -1.36 -4.04
CA LEU A 226 -20.02 -1.93 -4.71
C LEU A 226 -19.25 -0.88 -5.53
N VAL A 227 -19.95 -0.15 -6.40
CA VAL A 227 -19.32 0.87 -7.27
C VAL A 227 -18.72 2.01 -6.43
N VAL A 228 -19.45 2.53 -5.45
CA VAL A 228 -18.98 3.60 -4.57
C VAL A 228 -17.74 3.13 -3.80
N ALA A 229 -17.78 1.95 -3.19
CA ALA A 229 -16.63 1.39 -2.48
C ALA A 229 -15.44 1.17 -3.42
N ALA A 230 -15.64 0.64 -4.62
CA ALA A 230 -14.57 0.42 -5.59
C ALA A 230 -13.89 1.74 -5.99
N VAL A 231 -14.67 2.80 -6.24
CA VAL A 231 -14.14 4.13 -6.55
C VAL A 231 -13.37 4.71 -5.36
N VAL A 232 -13.94 4.68 -4.16
CA VAL A 232 -13.30 5.20 -2.94
C VAL A 232 -11.99 4.47 -2.66
N LEU A 233 -11.97 3.13 -2.74
CA LEU A 233 -10.77 2.32 -2.53
C LEU A 233 -9.70 2.61 -3.58
N THR A 234 -10.10 2.76 -4.84
CA THR A 234 -9.18 3.09 -5.94
C THR A 234 -8.54 4.45 -5.73
N LEU A 235 -9.34 5.48 -5.44
CA LEU A 235 -8.85 6.83 -5.16
C LEU A 235 -7.94 6.86 -3.94
N ALA A 236 -8.34 6.21 -2.85
CA ALA A 236 -7.56 6.13 -1.61
C ALA A 236 -6.20 5.44 -1.83
N ALA A 237 -6.16 4.35 -2.60
CA ALA A 237 -4.94 3.58 -2.82
C ALA A 237 -3.98 4.20 -3.85
N LEU A 238 -4.48 5.07 -4.73
CA LEU A 238 -3.74 5.57 -5.89
C LEU A 238 -2.42 6.27 -5.51
N PRO A 239 -2.38 7.24 -4.57
CA PRO A 239 -1.13 7.92 -4.21
C PRO A 239 -0.07 6.95 -3.69
N HIS A 240 -0.46 6.01 -2.83
CA HIS A 240 0.47 5.03 -2.26
C HIS A 240 0.92 4.00 -3.30
N GLY A 241 0.02 3.55 -4.18
CA GLY A 241 0.33 2.66 -5.29
C GLY A 241 1.34 3.27 -6.28
N LEU A 242 1.15 4.54 -6.65
CA LEU A 242 2.09 5.29 -7.49
C LEU A 242 3.45 5.46 -6.83
N LEU A 243 3.49 5.79 -5.53
CA LEU A 243 4.74 5.87 -4.78
C LEU A 243 5.47 4.52 -4.74
N VAL A 244 4.75 3.41 -4.62
CA VAL A 244 5.34 2.07 -4.68
C VAL A 244 5.88 1.76 -6.08
N ALA A 245 5.11 2.03 -7.13
CA ALA A 245 5.53 1.82 -8.51
C ALA A 245 6.78 2.65 -8.86
N ALA A 246 6.83 3.91 -8.44
CA ALA A 246 7.98 4.79 -8.64
C ALA A 246 9.25 4.26 -7.97
N ARG A 247 9.13 3.67 -6.77
CA ARG A 247 10.27 3.06 -6.05
C ARG A 247 10.78 1.76 -6.66
N LEU A 248 9.95 1.07 -7.44
CA LEU A 248 10.35 -0.15 -8.15
C LEU A 248 11.08 0.15 -9.47
N ARG A 249 11.01 1.38 -10.00
CA ARG A 249 11.72 1.74 -11.23
C ARG A 249 13.24 1.64 -11.05
N PRO A 250 13.97 0.97 -11.95
CA PRO A 250 15.42 1.01 -11.97
C PRO A 250 15.88 2.46 -12.09
N GLN A 251 16.83 2.89 -11.24
CA GLN A 251 17.56 4.11 -11.52
C GLN A 251 18.26 3.89 -12.86
N ARG A 252 17.93 4.69 -13.89
CA ARG A 252 18.74 4.77 -15.09
C ARG A 252 20.15 5.12 -14.62
N THR A 253 21.03 4.12 -14.59
CA THR A 253 22.46 4.36 -14.63
C THR A 253 22.67 5.14 -15.91
N THR A 254 22.86 6.46 -15.77
CA THR A 254 23.52 7.27 -16.78
C THR A 254 24.71 6.46 -17.25
N ARG A 255 24.67 6.04 -18.52
CA ARG A 255 25.77 5.36 -19.22
C ARG A 255 27.07 5.97 -18.71
N ALA A 256 27.91 5.14 -18.10
CA ALA A 256 29.32 5.47 -18.01
C ALA A 256 29.75 5.73 -19.46
N THR A 257 30.15 6.97 -19.74
CA THR A 257 30.86 7.32 -20.96
C THR A 257 31.99 6.29 -21.10
N PRO A 258 32.14 5.56 -22.21
CA PRO A 258 33.28 4.68 -22.39
C PRO A 258 34.53 5.55 -22.31
N GLN A 259 35.27 5.42 -21.21
CA GLN A 259 36.59 6.00 -21.06
C GLN A 259 37.55 5.14 -21.89
N ALA A 260 37.42 5.24 -23.21
CA ALA A 260 38.26 4.55 -24.19
C ALA A 260 38.59 5.54 -25.31
N ALA A 261 39.52 6.46 -25.02
CA ALA A 261 40.40 7.14 -25.98
C ALA A 261 41.23 8.25 -25.29
N ARG A 262 42.04 7.89 -24.29
CA ARG A 262 43.26 8.65 -23.95
C ARG A 262 44.33 7.66 -23.48
N VAL A 263 44.70 6.77 -24.38
CA VAL A 263 46.01 6.12 -24.37
C VAL A 263 46.53 6.28 -25.79
N GLY A 264 47.67 6.97 -25.93
CA GLY A 264 48.47 6.96 -27.15
C GLY A 264 48.21 8.12 -28.12
N VAL A 265 48.82 9.28 -27.83
CA VAL A 265 49.65 9.93 -28.85
C VAL A 265 50.98 10.23 -28.17
N ALA A 266 52.03 9.69 -28.77
CA ALA A 266 53.43 9.85 -28.43
C ALA A 266 53.91 11.29 -28.60
#